data_AF-A0A7W6JNM7-F1
#
_entry.id   AF-A0A7W6JNM7-F1
#
_cell.length_a   1.000
_cell.length_b   1.000
_cell.length_c   1.000
_cell.angle_alpha   90.00
_cell.angle_beta   90.00
_cell.angle_gamma   90.00
#
_symmetry.space_group_name_H-M   'P 1'
#
loop_
_entity.id
_entity.type
_entity.pdbx_description
1 polymer ?
#
loop_
_entity_poly.entity_id
_entity_poly.type
_entity_poly.pdbx_seq_one_letter_code
_entity_poly.pdbx_strand_id
1 'polypeptide(L)'
;MTNKKPPSRVQKQREIRVAAGWQEVKVWVPTEKDAEDIRNLADERRKKAEALEGLHHEVKTVTLEIQTRIAQAIAEHGSAAYTHSSGAVLDLMTKLADEDDLQSFSRAFIILARAKPTNAASVASFIPAKINNFLVKHRGVDPGMMMNWIHDHPEWTERLKDAVRDPARFEVVVETMAQEMKRPH
;
A
#
# COMPACT_ATOMS: atom_id res chain seq x y z
N MET A 1 -32.58 -8.01 12.54
CA MET A 1 -31.12 -8.17 12.66
C MET A 1 -30.64 -9.06 11.52
N THR A 2 -30.01 -8.50 10.48
CA THR A 2 -29.56 -9.26 9.31
C THR A 2 -28.32 -10.08 9.67
N ASN A 3 -28.50 -11.39 9.78
CA ASN A 3 -27.45 -12.38 10.02
C ASN A 3 -26.56 -12.49 8.75
N LYS A 4 -25.60 -11.58 8.59
CA LYS A 4 -24.64 -11.65 7.48
C LYS A 4 -23.61 -12.74 7.79
N LYS A 5 -23.69 -13.88 7.10
CA LYS A 5 -22.64 -14.92 7.13
C LYS A 5 -21.29 -14.25 6.83
N PRO A 6 -20.22 -14.58 7.57
CA PRO A 6 -18.90 -14.02 7.30
C PRO A 6 -18.48 -14.39 5.87
N PRO A 7 -17.87 -13.44 5.12
CA PRO A 7 -17.51 -13.68 3.73
C PRO A 7 -16.53 -14.85 3.64
N SER A 8 -16.73 -15.70 2.62
CA SER A 8 -15.88 -16.86 2.39
C SER A 8 -14.43 -16.44 2.13
N ARG A 9 -13.47 -17.35 2.38
CA ARG A 9 -12.05 -17.07 2.12
C ARG A 9 -11.79 -16.61 0.67
N VAL A 10 -12.53 -17.20 -0.27
CA VAL A 10 -12.46 -16.87 -1.70
C VAL A 10 -12.98 -15.46 -1.96
N GLN A 11 -14.10 -15.08 -1.33
CA GLN A 11 -14.65 -13.74 -1.46
C GLN A 11 -13.70 -12.66 -0.91
N LYS A 12 -13.09 -12.90 0.27
CA LYS A 12 -12.08 -11.99 0.83
C LYS A 12 -10.88 -11.83 -0.10
N GLN A 13 -10.35 -12.93 -0.65
CA GLN A 13 -9.22 -12.86 -1.59
C GLN A 13 -9.57 -12.09 -2.86
N ARG A 14 -10.80 -12.22 -3.36
CA ARG A 14 -11.31 -11.47 -4.50
C ARG A 14 -11.35 -9.98 -4.20
N GLU A 15 -11.97 -9.58 -3.10
CA GLU A 15 -12.06 -8.18 -2.66
C GLU A 15 -10.67 -7.54 -2.52
N ILE A 16 -9.72 -8.25 -1.91
CA ILE A 16 -8.33 -7.81 -1.76
C ILE A 16 -7.65 -7.59 -3.11
N ARG A 17 -7.79 -8.51 -4.05
CA ARG A 17 -7.19 -8.40 -5.39
C ARG A 17 -7.77 -7.22 -6.16
N VAL A 18 -9.09 -7.05 -6.14
CA VAL A 18 -9.76 -5.91 -6.78
C VAL A 18 -9.28 -4.60 -6.18
N ALA A 19 -9.20 -4.49 -4.85
CA ALA A 19 -8.68 -3.30 -4.18
C ALA A 19 -7.22 -3.01 -4.56
N ALA A 20 -6.43 -4.05 -4.84
CA ALA A 20 -5.06 -3.92 -5.35
C ALA A 20 -4.95 -3.61 -6.86
N GLY A 21 -6.07 -3.34 -7.55
CA GLY A 21 -6.10 -3.01 -8.97
C GLY A 21 -6.08 -4.22 -9.91
N TRP A 22 -6.25 -5.43 -9.37
CA TRP A 22 -6.38 -6.64 -10.20
C TRP A 22 -7.76 -6.73 -10.83
N GLN A 23 -7.80 -7.26 -12.05
CA GLN A 23 -9.06 -7.55 -12.75
C GLN A 23 -9.39 -9.04 -12.69
N GLU A 24 -10.65 -9.35 -12.38
CA GLU A 24 -11.16 -10.72 -12.41
C GLU A 24 -11.66 -11.05 -13.82
N VAL A 25 -11.15 -12.15 -14.39
CA VAL A 25 -11.63 -12.69 -15.66
C VAL A 25 -12.29 -14.04 -15.38
N LYS A 26 -13.56 -14.19 -15.78
CA LYS A 26 -14.30 -15.46 -15.68
C LYS A 26 -14.46 -16.03 -17.09
N VAL A 27 -14.02 -17.26 -17.28
CA VAL A 27 -14.08 -17.95 -18.57
C VAL A 27 -14.74 -19.31 -18.44
N TRP A 28 -15.47 -19.70 -19.47
CA TRP A 28 -15.94 -21.06 -19.68
C TRP A 28 -15.06 -21.70 -20.74
N VAL A 29 -14.60 -22.91 -20.49
CA VAL A 29 -13.70 -23.63 -21.38
C VAL A 29 -14.26 -25.01 -21.70
N PRO A 30 -14.05 -25.52 -22.93
CA PRO A 30 -14.68 -26.76 -23.37
C PRO A 30 -13.99 -28.01 -22.83
N THR A 31 -12.72 -27.95 -22.41
CA THR A 31 -11.97 -29.09 -21.87
C THR A 31 -11.20 -28.75 -20.58
N GLU A 32 -10.81 -29.77 -19.82
CA GLU A 32 -9.95 -29.58 -18.63
C GLU A 32 -8.56 -29.06 -19.00
N LYS A 33 -8.04 -29.44 -20.19
CA LYS A 33 -6.75 -28.94 -20.67
C LYS A 33 -6.78 -27.44 -20.89
N ASP A 34 -7.85 -26.92 -21.49
CA ASP A 34 -8.04 -25.48 -21.64
C ASP A 34 -8.13 -24.77 -20.27
N ALA A 35 -8.72 -25.44 -19.28
CA ALA A 35 -8.77 -24.91 -17.91
C ALA A 35 -7.38 -24.83 -17.28
N GLU A 36 -6.54 -25.85 -17.49
CA GLU A 36 -5.15 -25.87 -17.05
C GLU A 36 -4.32 -24.79 -17.73
N ASP A 37 -4.46 -24.61 -19.05
CA ASP A 37 -3.75 -23.58 -19.81
C ASP A 37 -4.09 -22.17 -19.30
N ILE A 38 -5.36 -21.89 -19.00
CA ILE A 38 -5.79 -20.62 -18.39
C ILE A 38 -5.22 -20.46 -16.97
N ARG A 39 -5.18 -21.52 -16.15
CA ARG A 39 -4.58 -21.47 -14.81
C ARG A 39 -3.08 -21.16 -14.90
N ASN A 40 -2.36 -21.81 -15.81
CA ASN A 40 -0.94 -21.59 -16.07
C ASN A 40 -0.67 -20.16 -16.52
N LEU A 41 -1.45 -19.64 -17.48
CA LEU A 41 -1.36 -18.25 -17.90
C LEU A 41 -1.60 -17.28 -16.73
N ALA A 42 -2.60 -17.53 -15.88
CA ALA A 42 -2.87 -16.70 -14.71
C ALA A 42 -1.74 -16.74 -13.68
N ASP A 43 -1.08 -17.89 -13.50
CA ASP A 43 0.10 -18.06 -12.65
C ASP A 43 1.30 -17.29 -13.22
N GLU A 44 1.55 -17.36 -14.53
CA GLU A 44 2.58 -16.59 -15.20
C GLU A 44 2.37 -15.08 -15.03
N ARG A 45 1.14 -14.59 -15.25
CA ARG A 45 0.83 -13.17 -15.05
C ARG A 45 1.03 -12.73 -13.60
N ARG A 46 0.77 -13.61 -12.63
CA ARG A 46 1.08 -13.38 -11.21
C ARG A 46 2.56 -13.26 -10.96
N LYS A 47 3.37 -14.19 -11.47
CA LYS A 47 4.83 -14.13 -11.37
C LYS A 47 5.40 -12.86 -12.00
N LYS A 48 4.87 -12.44 -13.16
CA LYS A 48 5.26 -11.18 -13.81
C LYS A 48 4.93 -9.95 -12.97
N ALA A 49 3.75 -9.89 -12.36
CA ALA A 49 3.39 -8.80 -11.45
C ALA A 49 4.30 -8.75 -10.21
N GLU A 50 4.66 -9.92 -9.65
CA GLU A 50 5.62 -10.01 -8.54
C GLU A 50 7.04 -9.60 -8.96
N ALA A 51 7.45 -9.96 -10.18
CA ALA A 51 8.70 -9.55 -10.79
C ALA A 51 8.68 -8.09 -11.30
N LEU A 52 7.60 -7.35 -11.02
CA LEU A 52 7.44 -5.95 -11.37
C LEU A 52 7.42 -5.69 -12.90
N GLU A 53 7.23 -6.73 -13.71
CA GLU A 53 7.22 -6.68 -15.17
C GLU A 53 5.92 -6.02 -15.66
N GLY A 54 6.02 -4.87 -16.34
CA GLY A 54 4.86 -4.09 -16.81
C GLY A 54 4.36 -2.98 -15.87
N LEU A 55 5.13 -2.65 -14.82
CA LEU A 55 4.85 -1.51 -13.94
C LEU A 55 5.20 -0.14 -14.53
N HIS A 56 5.54 -0.08 -15.82
CA HIS A 56 6.07 1.11 -16.50
C HIS A 56 5.30 2.41 -16.24
N HIS A 57 3.98 2.37 -16.01
CA HIS A 57 3.23 3.61 -15.75
C HIS A 57 3.51 4.20 -14.36
N GLU A 58 3.47 3.38 -13.31
CA GLU A 58 3.74 3.80 -11.92
C GLU A 58 5.25 4.06 -11.72
N VAL A 59 6.08 3.29 -12.42
CA VAL A 59 7.56 3.32 -12.40
C VAL A 59 8.14 4.48 -13.20
N LYS A 60 7.50 4.94 -14.29
CA LYS A 60 7.98 6.10 -15.10
C LYS A 60 8.12 7.38 -14.30
N THR A 61 7.37 7.54 -13.22
CA THR A 61 7.42 8.71 -12.32
C THR A 61 8.42 8.58 -11.18
N VAL A 62 9.18 7.49 -11.13
CA VAL A 62 10.12 7.18 -10.04
C VAL A 62 11.54 7.10 -10.60
N THR A 63 12.54 7.63 -9.89
CA THR A 63 13.95 7.49 -10.32
C THR A 63 14.38 6.03 -10.34
N LEU A 64 15.35 5.67 -11.18
CA LEU A 64 15.86 4.29 -11.27
C LEU A 64 16.35 3.76 -9.91
N GLU A 65 16.92 4.64 -9.09
CA GLU A 65 17.35 4.33 -7.73
C GLU A 65 16.18 3.90 -6.84
N ILE A 66 15.11 4.69 -6.79
CA ILE A 66 13.94 4.38 -5.96
C ILE A 66 13.23 3.14 -6.48
N GLN A 67 13.16 2.92 -7.81
CA GLN A 67 12.65 1.68 -8.38
C GLN A 67 13.44 0.46 -7.89
N THR A 68 14.77 0.55 -7.87
CA THR A 68 15.65 -0.51 -7.39
C THR A 68 15.42 -0.79 -5.90
N ARG A 69 15.28 0.26 -5.09
CA ARG A 69 14.97 0.15 -3.66
C ARG A 69 13.62 -0.54 -3.42
N ILE A 70 12.59 -0.19 -4.19
CA ILE A 70 11.25 -0.82 -4.12
C ILE A 70 11.32 -2.29 -4.53
N ALA A 71 11.99 -2.60 -5.64
CA ALA A 71 12.16 -3.98 -6.10
C ALA A 71 12.88 -4.84 -5.06
N GLN A 72 13.96 -4.33 -4.47
CA GLN A 72 14.70 -5.01 -3.41
C GLN A 72 13.81 -5.28 -2.19
N ALA A 73 13.06 -4.28 -1.71
CA ALA A 73 12.18 -4.43 -0.56
C ALA A 73 11.06 -5.46 -0.79
N ILE A 74 10.56 -5.57 -2.03
CA ILE A 74 9.57 -6.58 -2.40
C ILE A 74 10.20 -7.97 -2.53
N ALA A 75 11.43 -8.08 -3.05
CA ALA A 75 12.16 -9.34 -3.12
C ALA A 75 12.51 -9.89 -1.73
N GLU A 76 12.78 -9.02 -0.76
CA GLU A 76 13.03 -9.36 0.64
C GLU A 76 11.75 -9.62 1.45
N HIS A 77 10.59 -9.62 0.82
CA HIS A 77 9.34 -9.91 1.48
C HIS A 77 9.33 -11.35 2.03
N GLY A 78 9.06 -11.50 3.33
CA GLY A 78 9.14 -12.79 4.03
C GLY A 78 10.57 -13.21 4.40
N SER A 79 11.57 -12.33 4.22
CA SER A 79 12.92 -12.57 4.70
C SER A 79 12.96 -12.81 6.21
N ALA A 80 13.72 -13.83 6.63
CA ALA A 80 13.93 -14.17 8.03
C ALA A 80 14.66 -13.07 8.83
N ALA A 81 15.22 -12.07 8.13
CA ALA A 81 15.81 -10.89 8.76
C ALA A 81 14.78 -10.00 9.47
N TYR A 82 13.47 -10.19 9.19
CA TYR A 82 12.40 -9.35 9.69
C TYR A 82 11.36 -10.13 10.51
N THR A 83 10.94 -9.57 11.64
CA THR A 83 9.87 -10.14 12.49
C THR A 83 8.50 -10.15 11.79
N HIS A 84 8.27 -9.20 10.88
CA HIS A 84 7.08 -9.15 10.04
C HIS A 84 7.45 -9.46 8.59
N SER A 85 6.63 -10.26 7.90
CA SER A 85 6.80 -10.57 6.47
C SER A 85 6.94 -9.32 5.56
N SER A 86 6.43 -8.17 5.98
CA SER A 86 6.51 -6.91 5.23
C SER A 86 7.61 -5.96 5.74
N GLY A 87 8.52 -6.44 6.59
CA GLY A 87 9.52 -5.62 7.29
C GLY A 87 10.36 -4.76 6.35
N ALA A 88 10.98 -5.35 5.32
CA ALA A 88 11.77 -4.62 4.33
C ALA A 88 10.99 -3.47 3.65
N VAL A 89 9.70 -3.69 3.39
CA VAL A 89 8.83 -2.69 2.76
C VAL A 89 8.46 -1.58 3.75
N LEU A 90 8.17 -1.95 5.00
CA LEU A 90 7.92 -0.98 6.06
C LEU A 90 9.15 -0.11 6.32
N ASP A 91 10.34 -0.69 6.30
CA ASP A 91 11.61 0.04 6.43
C ASP A 91 11.83 0.99 5.26
N LEU A 92 11.61 0.54 4.02
CA LEU A 92 11.68 1.38 2.85
C LEU A 92 10.72 2.59 2.98
N MET A 93 9.47 2.33 3.37
CA MET A 93 8.48 3.39 3.57
C MET A 93 8.91 4.37 4.67
N THR A 94 9.53 3.89 5.76
CA THR A 94 10.11 4.78 6.78
C THR A 94 11.21 5.66 6.17
N LYS A 95 12.14 5.07 5.41
CA LYS A 95 13.24 5.82 4.78
C LYS A 95 12.73 6.88 3.80
N LEU A 96 11.74 6.55 2.96
CA LEU A 96 11.16 7.50 2.03
C LEU A 96 10.46 8.66 2.75
N ALA A 97 9.76 8.38 3.87
CA ALA A 97 9.22 9.44 4.72
C ALA A 97 10.33 10.28 5.37
N ASP A 98 11.40 9.65 5.86
CA ASP A 98 12.57 10.33 6.43
C ASP A 98 13.34 11.19 5.42
N GLU A 99 13.22 10.89 4.13
CA GLU A 99 13.77 11.64 2.99
C GLU A 99 12.82 12.77 2.54
N ASP A 100 11.68 12.95 3.20
CA ASP A 100 10.61 13.88 2.82
C ASP A 100 10.00 13.59 1.43
N ASP A 101 10.06 12.32 0.99
CA ASP A 101 9.53 11.87 -0.30
C ASP A 101 8.21 11.08 -0.12
N LEU A 102 7.16 11.81 0.28
CA LEU A 102 5.80 11.28 0.45
C LEU A 102 5.22 10.70 -0.85
N GLN A 103 5.67 11.22 -1.98
CA GLN A 103 5.24 10.80 -3.30
C GLN A 103 5.81 9.41 -3.66
N SER A 104 7.11 9.18 -3.42
CA SER A 104 7.70 7.86 -3.60
C SER A 104 7.21 6.89 -2.53
N PHE A 105 6.93 7.34 -1.31
CA PHE A 105 6.27 6.53 -0.28
C PHE A 105 4.95 5.94 -0.78
N SER A 106 4.07 6.78 -1.35
CA SER A 106 2.80 6.35 -1.93
C SER A 106 3.01 5.37 -3.09
N ARG A 107 3.96 5.66 -3.99
CA ARG A 107 4.27 4.76 -5.12
C ARG A 107 4.80 3.40 -4.67
N ALA A 108 5.65 3.35 -3.64
CA ALA A 108 6.13 2.11 -3.05
C ALA A 108 4.96 1.26 -2.52
N PHE A 109 3.97 1.88 -1.89
CA PHE A 109 2.75 1.19 -1.46
C PHE A 109 1.92 0.66 -2.64
N ILE A 110 1.71 1.45 -3.70
CA ILE A 110 0.95 1.03 -4.89
C ILE A 110 1.60 -0.19 -5.53
N ILE A 111 2.92 -0.13 -5.74
CA ILE A 111 3.71 -1.20 -6.35
C ILE A 111 3.66 -2.46 -5.48
N LEU A 112 3.84 -2.33 -4.17
CA LEU A 112 3.67 -3.42 -3.22
C LEU A 112 2.27 -4.04 -3.31
N ALA A 113 1.23 -3.21 -3.27
CA ALA A 113 -0.15 -3.68 -3.27
C ALA A 113 -0.46 -4.49 -4.52
N ARG A 114 0.12 -4.10 -5.66
CA ARG A 114 0.00 -4.84 -6.92
C ARG A 114 0.78 -6.16 -6.88
N ALA A 115 2.03 -6.14 -6.41
CA ALA A 115 2.89 -7.32 -6.35
C ALA A 115 2.41 -8.36 -5.32
N LYS A 116 1.99 -7.91 -4.13
CA LYS A 116 1.61 -8.74 -2.98
C LYS A 116 0.26 -8.27 -2.39
N PRO A 117 -0.86 -8.46 -3.12
CA PRO A 117 -2.16 -7.89 -2.76
C PRO A 117 -2.67 -8.34 -1.39
N THR A 118 -2.40 -9.59 -0.99
CA THR A 118 -2.78 -10.14 0.33
C THR A 118 -2.17 -9.38 1.50
N ASN A 119 -1.06 -8.68 1.28
CA ASN A 119 -0.28 -8.05 2.34
C ASN A 119 -0.48 -6.53 2.35
N ALA A 120 -1.09 -5.97 1.30
CA ALA A 120 -1.38 -4.55 1.17
C ALA A 120 -2.18 -3.99 2.36
N ALA A 121 -3.20 -4.72 2.84
CA ALA A 121 -4.02 -4.29 3.97
C ALA A 121 -3.21 -4.20 5.29
N SER A 122 -2.32 -5.18 5.50
CA SER A 122 -1.43 -5.19 6.66
C SER A 122 -0.40 -4.06 6.59
N VAL A 123 0.17 -3.77 5.41
CA VAL A 123 1.08 -2.63 5.25
C VAL A 123 0.33 -1.31 5.45
N ALA A 124 -0.92 -1.21 4.95
CA ALA A 124 -1.73 -0.01 5.08
C ALA A 124 -2.03 0.35 6.54
N SER A 125 -2.15 -0.64 7.44
CA SER A 125 -2.36 -0.36 8.87
C SER A 125 -1.17 0.31 9.56
N PHE A 126 0.04 0.24 8.98
CA PHE A 126 1.23 0.93 9.50
C PHE A 126 1.41 2.35 8.95
N ILE A 127 0.70 2.75 7.89
CA ILE A 127 0.83 4.08 7.29
C ILE A 127 0.56 5.19 8.32
N PRO A 128 -0.52 5.16 9.13
CA PRO A 128 -0.80 6.24 10.07
C PRO A 128 0.35 6.49 11.05
N ALA A 129 0.93 5.42 11.61
CA ALA A 129 2.06 5.54 12.53
C ALA A 129 3.31 6.14 11.86
N LYS A 130 3.59 5.77 10.61
CA LYS A 130 4.73 6.32 9.85
C LYS A 130 4.53 7.80 9.55
N ILE A 131 3.30 8.20 9.20
CA ILE A 131 2.97 9.60 8.93
C ILE A 131 2.99 10.45 10.21
N ASN A 132 2.57 9.92 11.36
CA ASN A 132 2.72 10.64 12.63
C ASN A 132 4.20 10.95 12.91
N ASN A 133 5.10 9.97 12.75
CA ASN A 133 6.54 10.18 12.93
C ASN A 133 7.08 11.24 11.96
N PHE A 134 6.65 11.19 10.70
CA PHE A 134 6.99 12.18 9.69
C PHE A 134 6.53 13.58 10.08
N LEU A 135 5.27 13.75 10.52
CA LEU A 135 4.70 15.04 10.91
C LEU A 135 5.46 15.68 12.08
N VAL A 136 5.84 14.88 13.08
CA VAL A 136 6.66 15.36 14.20
C VAL A 136 8.05 15.79 13.70
N LYS A 137 8.72 14.92 12.93
CA LYS A 137 10.12 15.11 12.54
C LYS A 137 10.32 16.19 11.47
N HIS A 138 9.53 16.16 10.41
CA HIS A 138 9.70 16.98 9.22
C HIS A 138 8.78 18.19 9.17
N ARG A 139 7.68 18.17 9.91
CA ARG A 139 6.75 19.30 9.98
C ARG A 139 6.75 19.96 11.35
N GLY A 140 7.47 19.44 12.35
CA GLY A 140 7.55 20.09 13.67
C GLY A 140 6.20 20.17 14.37
N VAL A 141 5.31 19.21 14.11
CA VAL A 141 4.04 19.10 14.82
C VAL A 141 4.33 18.67 16.26
N ASP A 142 3.82 19.42 17.23
CA ASP A 142 3.92 19.07 18.64
C ASP A 142 3.11 17.79 18.95
N PRO A 143 3.66 16.80 19.68
CA PRO A 143 2.95 15.56 20.00
C PRO A 143 1.63 15.79 20.77
N GLY A 144 1.55 16.80 21.64
CA GLY A 144 0.34 17.14 22.37
C GLY A 144 -0.75 17.70 21.44
N MET A 145 -0.39 18.62 20.55
CA MET A 145 -1.30 19.13 19.51
C MET A 145 -1.80 18.02 18.59
N MET A 146 -0.91 17.11 18.18
CA MET A 146 -1.28 15.95 17.37
C MET A 146 -2.31 15.06 18.08
N MET A 147 -2.12 14.78 19.37
CA MET A 147 -3.04 13.95 20.14
C MET A 147 -4.44 14.57 20.25
N ASN A 148 -4.52 15.89 20.50
CA ASN A 148 -5.80 16.61 20.52
C ASN A 148 -6.48 16.57 19.15
N TRP A 149 -5.74 16.85 18.08
CA TRP A 149 -6.28 16.81 16.72
C TRP A 149 -6.77 15.41 16.33
N ILE A 150 -6.02 14.34 16.68
CA ILE A 150 -6.40 12.94 16.44
C ILE A 150 -7.70 12.57 17.14
N HIS A 151 -7.92 13.09 18.36
CA HIS A 151 -9.16 12.88 19.09
C HIS A 151 -10.34 13.53 18.36
N ASP A 152 -10.17 14.73 17.82
CA ASP A 152 -11.23 15.50 17.16
C ASP A 152 -11.49 15.08 15.71
N HIS A 153 -10.56 14.33 15.09
CA HIS A 153 -10.65 13.85 13.70
C HIS A 153 -10.52 12.33 13.61
N PRO A 154 -11.43 11.52 14.20
CA PRO A 154 -11.29 10.07 14.26
C PRO A 154 -11.16 9.37 12.90
N GLU A 155 -11.61 10.00 11.82
CA GLU A 155 -11.51 9.53 10.43
C GLU A 155 -10.12 9.67 9.79
N TRP A 156 -9.17 10.33 10.47
CA TRP A 156 -7.86 10.68 9.90
C TRP A 156 -7.08 9.46 9.35
N THR A 157 -7.17 8.32 10.03
CA THR A 157 -6.48 7.09 9.60
C THR A 157 -7.04 6.55 8.29
N GLU A 158 -8.36 6.63 8.09
CA GLU A 158 -9.01 6.20 6.84
C GLU A 158 -8.74 7.21 5.73
N ARG A 159 -8.74 8.52 6.03
CA ARG A 159 -8.33 9.57 5.09
C ARG A 159 -6.93 9.31 4.51
N LEU A 160 -5.97 8.88 5.34
CA LEU A 160 -4.63 8.50 4.89
C LEU A 160 -4.62 7.23 4.02
N LYS A 161 -5.34 6.18 4.46
CA LYS A 161 -5.41 4.90 3.74
C LYS A 161 -6.10 5.04 2.37
N ASP A 162 -7.08 5.92 2.25
CA ASP A 162 -7.75 6.21 0.99
C ASP A 162 -6.86 7.02 0.04
N ALA A 163 -6.06 7.94 0.61
CA ALA A 163 -5.20 8.82 -0.18
C ALA A 163 -3.92 8.12 -0.68
N VAL A 164 -3.38 7.13 0.02
CA VAL A 164 -2.07 6.53 -0.29
C VAL A 164 -1.97 5.89 -1.69
N ARG A 165 -3.10 5.61 -2.36
CA ARG A 165 -3.12 5.09 -3.73
C ARG A 165 -3.00 6.17 -4.82
N ASP A 166 -2.96 7.43 -4.43
CA ASP A 166 -2.76 8.58 -5.30
C ASP A 166 -1.61 9.43 -4.74
N PRO A 167 -0.43 9.43 -5.37
CA PRO A 167 0.74 10.09 -4.79
C PRO A 167 0.58 11.60 -4.58
N ALA A 168 -0.07 12.29 -5.52
CA ALA A 168 -0.26 13.73 -5.42
C ALA A 168 -1.29 14.05 -4.34
N ARG A 169 -2.40 13.31 -4.30
CA ARG A 169 -3.42 13.47 -3.26
C ARG A 169 -2.87 13.12 -1.87
N PHE A 170 -2.05 12.08 -1.76
CA PHE A 170 -1.46 11.63 -0.50
C PHE A 170 -0.62 12.73 0.14
N GLU A 171 0.30 13.32 -0.63
CA GLU A 171 1.11 14.45 -0.18
C GLU A 171 0.23 15.61 0.31
N VAL A 172 -0.74 16.03 -0.51
CA VAL A 172 -1.68 17.11 -0.14
C VAL A 172 -2.42 16.81 1.15
N VAL A 173 -2.89 15.58 1.35
CA VAL A 173 -3.60 15.16 2.58
C VAL A 173 -2.69 15.27 3.80
N VAL A 174 -1.45 14.78 3.70
CA VAL A 174 -0.47 14.84 4.80
C VAL A 174 -0.13 16.30 5.14
N GLU A 175 0.12 17.14 4.14
CA GLU A 175 0.40 18.57 4.34
C GLU A 175 -0.80 19.31 4.95
N THR A 176 -2.00 18.98 4.50
CA THR A 176 -3.23 19.58 5.06
C THR A 176 -3.38 19.22 6.54
N MET A 177 -3.15 17.96 6.91
CA MET A 177 -3.16 17.54 8.31
C MET A 177 -2.11 18.30 9.13
N ALA A 178 -0.90 18.47 8.60
CA ALA A 178 0.16 19.24 9.26
C ALA A 178 -0.26 20.69 9.52
N GLN A 179 -0.95 21.31 8.57
CA GLN A 179 -1.47 22.68 8.71
C GLN A 179 -2.62 22.75 9.71
N GLU A 180 -3.57 21.81 9.66
CA GLU A 180 -4.70 21.72 10.58
C GLU A 180 -4.22 21.60 12.03
N MET A 181 -3.24 20.72 12.30
CA MET A 181 -2.65 20.50 13.62
C MET A 181 -1.91 21.73 14.19
N LYS A 182 -1.43 22.62 13.33
CA LYS A 182 -0.67 23.82 13.74
C LYS A 182 -1.56 25.05 13.92
N ARG A 183 -2.83 24.99 13.52
CA ARG A 183 -3.74 26.12 13.71
C ARG A 183 -4.12 26.19 15.19
N PRO A 184 -4.09 27.39 15.81
CA PRO A 184 -4.62 27.55 17.16
C PRO A 184 -6.13 27.25 17.14
N HIS A 185 -6.55 26.34 18.02
CA HIS A 185 -7.95 26.01 18.30
C HIS A 185 -8.48 26.87 19.45
#